data_AF-A0A946CIC5-F1
#
_entry.id   AF-A0A946CIC5-F1
#
_cell.length_a   1.000
_cell.length_b   1.000
_cell.length_c   1.000
_cell.angle_alpha   90.00
_cell.angle_beta   90.00
_cell.angle_gamma   90.00
#
_symmetry.space_group_name_H-M   'P 1'
#
loop_
_entity.id
_entity.type
_entity.pdbx_description
1 polymer ?
#
loop_
_entity_poly.entity_id
_entity_poly.type
_entity_poly.pdbx_seq_one_letter_code
_entity_poly.pdbx_strand_id
1 'polypeptide(L)'
;MTTRFYFHPVCIEHEPAPGHPESPARLRTIAEVLADPAFDDLERHSPPQAKREHLTLVHPEDYVAKVFDLVPTEGTSRIDADTLMSPKSGEAALRAAGALVDAVDAVMTGAADNAFCAMRPPGHHAEPTQGMGFCLFNSVAIGAEHARQAHGAERVAVMDFDVHHGNGTQAMFWNEPGLFYASTHQWPLYPGTGDKNETGAHGNIANAPLWPGAGSDDFRTAMRDVVLPAMKNFGPDLILISAGFDAHRRDPLAQLSLETEDFAWATDELRRLAEAVCGGRVVSTLEGGYDLKALGESAAAHVGVLMG
;
A
#
# COMPACT_ATOMS: atom_id res chain seq x y z
N MET A 1 16.54 4.28 -15.28
CA MET A 1 15.11 4.06 -15.02
C MET A 1 14.64 5.26 -14.22
N THR A 2 13.50 5.84 -14.57
CA THR A 2 12.93 6.97 -13.83
C THR A 2 11.99 6.43 -12.76
N THR A 3 12.42 6.53 -11.50
CA THR A 3 11.59 6.20 -10.33
C THR A 3 11.10 7.49 -9.67
N ARG A 4 9.78 7.66 -9.63
CA ARG A 4 9.17 8.78 -8.90
C ARG A 4 9.03 8.46 -7.42
N PHE A 5 9.38 9.43 -6.58
CA PHE A 5 9.22 9.37 -5.15
C PHE A 5 8.23 10.43 -4.67
N TYR A 6 7.09 9.99 -4.15
CA TYR A 6 6.06 10.89 -3.64
C TYR A 6 6.15 11.03 -2.13
N PHE A 7 6.15 12.28 -1.68
CA PHE A 7 6.19 12.64 -0.26
C PHE A 7 5.53 14.01 -0.05
N HIS A 8 4.79 14.18 1.05
CA HIS A 8 4.26 15.49 1.44
C HIS A 8 4.42 15.74 2.95
N PRO A 9 4.97 16.90 3.39
CA PRO A 9 5.16 17.20 4.81
C PRO A 9 3.88 17.11 5.66
N VAL A 10 2.71 17.48 5.11
CA VAL A 10 1.43 17.38 5.84
C VAL A 10 1.10 15.95 6.31
N CYS A 11 1.63 14.92 5.65
CA CYS A 11 1.46 13.53 6.06
C CYS A 11 2.23 13.23 7.36
N ILE A 12 3.23 14.05 7.74
CA ILE A 12 3.88 14.00 9.07
C ILE A 12 2.96 14.63 10.13
N GLU A 13 2.10 15.57 9.76
CA GLU A 13 1.19 16.24 10.70
C GLU A 13 -0.08 15.44 11.02
N HIS A 14 -0.34 14.35 10.27
CA HIS A 14 -1.30 13.32 10.71
C HIS A 14 -0.74 12.61 11.95
N GLU A 15 -1.37 12.87 13.09
CA GLU A 15 -0.89 12.47 14.42
C GLU A 15 -2.04 11.83 15.22
N PRO A 16 -2.20 10.50 15.17
CA PRO A 16 -3.30 9.81 15.84
C PRO A 16 -3.39 10.11 17.34
N ALA A 17 -2.34 9.75 18.10
CA ALA A 17 -2.14 10.06 19.53
C ALA A 17 -0.68 9.77 19.95
N PRO A 18 -0.18 10.35 21.06
CA PRO A 18 1.14 10.00 21.60
C PRO A 18 1.28 8.50 21.89
N GLY A 19 2.36 7.90 21.41
CA GLY A 19 2.65 6.47 21.61
C GLY A 19 1.92 5.52 20.65
N HIS A 20 1.09 6.05 19.74
CA HIS A 20 0.50 5.25 18.67
C HIS A 20 1.57 4.72 17.71
N PRO A 21 1.55 3.44 17.29
CA PRO A 21 2.60 2.87 16.43
C PRO A 21 2.60 3.52 15.03
N GLU A 22 1.43 3.78 14.47
CA GLU A 22 1.26 4.59 13.26
C GLU A 22 1.57 6.06 13.61
N SER A 23 2.86 6.42 13.56
CA SER A 23 3.37 7.71 14.06
C SER A 23 4.07 8.53 12.98
N PRO A 24 4.15 9.87 13.16
CA PRO A 24 4.92 10.75 12.29
C PRO A 24 6.39 10.35 12.11
N ALA A 25 6.97 9.67 13.10
CA ALA A 25 8.37 9.23 13.07
C ALA A 25 8.63 8.22 11.93
N ARG A 26 7.63 7.43 11.53
CA ARG A 26 7.72 6.49 10.41
C ARG A 26 8.14 7.18 9.12
N LEU A 27 7.38 8.21 8.75
CA LEU A 27 7.60 8.92 7.49
C LEU A 27 8.83 9.84 7.54
N ARG A 28 9.18 10.39 8.72
CA ARG A 28 10.46 11.07 8.92
C ARG A 28 11.64 10.12 8.69
N THR A 29 11.57 8.90 9.21
CA THR A 29 12.64 7.91 9.06
C THR A 29 12.85 7.53 7.59
N ILE A 30 11.77 7.31 6.84
CA ILE A 30 11.87 7.06 5.38
C ILE A 30 12.49 8.26 4.66
N ALA A 31 12.06 9.48 4.98
CA ALA A 31 12.62 10.68 4.36
C ALA A 31 14.12 10.86 4.68
N GLU A 32 14.54 10.55 5.91
CA GLU A 32 15.94 10.62 6.33
C GLU A 32 16.80 9.58 5.61
N VAL A 33 16.36 8.32 5.55
CA VAL A 33 17.11 7.26 4.86
C VAL A 33 17.20 7.51 3.36
N LEU A 34 16.09 7.91 2.73
CA LEU A 34 16.07 8.23 1.30
C LEU A 34 16.70 9.59 0.97
N ALA A 35 17.32 10.29 1.92
CA ALA A 35 18.15 11.47 1.66
C ALA A 35 19.63 11.11 1.42
N ASP A 36 20.01 9.83 1.56
CA ASP A 36 21.35 9.36 1.22
C ASP A 36 21.65 9.58 -0.28
N PRO A 37 22.90 9.94 -0.67
CA PRO A 37 23.28 10.16 -2.07
C PRO A 37 23.00 8.97 -3.01
N ALA A 38 22.88 7.75 -2.49
CA ALA A 38 22.45 6.59 -3.29
C ALA A 38 21.05 6.77 -3.92
N PHE A 39 20.24 7.69 -3.41
CA PHE A 39 18.87 7.98 -3.86
C PHE A 39 18.74 9.36 -4.53
N ASP A 40 19.85 9.98 -4.97
CA ASP A 40 19.84 11.29 -5.64
C ASP A 40 19.11 11.27 -6.99
N ASP A 41 19.07 10.11 -7.66
CA ASP A 41 18.40 9.93 -8.95
C ASP A 41 16.87 9.77 -8.84
N LEU A 42 16.29 9.76 -7.63
CA LEU A 42 14.84 9.76 -7.45
C LEU A 42 14.22 11.06 -7.96
N GLU A 43 13.19 10.95 -8.80
CA GLU A 43 12.39 12.10 -9.19
C GLU A 43 11.40 12.43 -8.06
N ARG A 44 11.76 13.36 -7.18
CA ARG A 44 10.97 13.71 -5.99
C ARG A 44 9.78 14.61 -6.34
N HIS A 45 8.58 14.18 -5.97
CA HIS A 45 7.32 14.88 -6.25
C HIS A 45 6.51 15.13 -5.00
N SER A 46 5.87 16.30 -4.96
CA SER A 46 4.86 16.64 -3.96
C SER A 46 3.48 16.35 -4.56
N PRO A 47 2.76 15.34 -4.07
CA PRO A 47 1.51 14.90 -4.70
C PRO A 47 0.41 15.95 -4.56
N PRO A 48 -0.50 16.09 -5.54
CA PRO A 48 -1.69 16.92 -5.39
C PRO A 48 -2.62 16.34 -4.30
N GLN A 49 -3.61 17.12 -3.85
CA GLN A 49 -4.72 16.54 -3.11
C GLN A 49 -5.62 15.79 -4.10
N ALA A 50 -6.05 14.58 -3.74
CA ALA A 50 -7.12 13.91 -4.44
C ALA A 50 -8.37 14.80 -4.46
N LYS A 51 -9.11 14.76 -5.56
CA LYS A 51 -10.47 15.29 -5.58
C LYS A 51 -11.39 14.28 -4.93
N ARG A 52 -12.55 14.74 -4.45
CA ARG A 52 -13.59 13.84 -3.91
C ARG A 52 -14.01 12.76 -4.91
N GLU A 53 -14.04 13.10 -6.21
CA GLU A 53 -14.38 12.15 -7.29
C GLU A 53 -13.42 10.94 -7.35
N HIS A 54 -12.15 11.11 -6.96
CA HIS A 54 -11.20 10.00 -6.88
C HIS A 54 -11.52 9.08 -5.69
N LEU A 55 -11.89 9.64 -4.54
CA LEU A 55 -12.26 8.83 -3.37
C LEU A 55 -13.54 8.03 -3.66
N THR A 56 -14.49 8.63 -4.38
CA THR A 56 -15.77 8.02 -4.70
C THR A 56 -15.71 6.92 -5.75
N LEU A 57 -14.53 6.65 -6.30
CA LEU A 57 -14.31 5.48 -7.17
C LEU A 57 -14.49 4.16 -6.41
N VAL A 58 -14.14 4.13 -5.12
CA VAL A 58 -14.17 2.91 -4.30
C VAL A 58 -14.93 3.06 -2.98
N HIS A 59 -15.18 4.31 -2.55
CA HIS A 59 -15.92 4.61 -1.34
C HIS A 59 -17.24 5.33 -1.67
N PRO A 60 -18.39 4.94 -1.08
CA PRO A 60 -19.62 5.70 -1.22
C PRO A 60 -19.50 7.16 -0.75
N GLU A 61 -20.24 8.07 -1.39
CA GLU A 61 -20.20 9.51 -1.09
C GLU A 61 -20.50 9.84 0.38
N ASP A 62 -21.42 9.11 1.00
CA ASP A 62 -21.81 9.28 2.39
C ASP A 62 -20.71 8.85 3.36
N TYR A 63 -19.96 7.79 3.05
CA TYR A 63 -18.77 7.41 3.78
C TYR A 63 -17.68 8.49 3.67
N VAL A 64 -17.40 8.98 2.45
CA VAL A 64 -16.42 10.05 2.23
C VAL A 64 -16.78 11.29 3.05
N ALA A 65 -18.04 11.72 3.01
CA ALA A 65 -18.54 12.84 3.80
C ALA A 65 -18.36 12.59 5.31
N LYS A 66 -18.78 11.42 5.80
CA LYS A 66 -18.67 11.02 7.21
C LYS A 66 -17.23 11.10 7.72
N VAL A 67 -16.24 10.61 6.95
CA VAL A 67 -14.83 10.67 7.36
C VAL A 67 -14.35 12.12 7.46
N PHE A 68 -14.72 12.98 6.50
CA PHE A 68 -14.34 14.40 6.57
C PHE A 68 -15.03 15.14 7.72
N ASP A 69 -16.29 14.83 8.02
CA ASP A 69 -17.03 15.42 9.15
C ASP A 69 -16.44 14.99 10.51
N LEU A 70 -15.73 13.85 10.56
CA LEU A 70 -15.01 13.40 11.76
C LEU A 70 -13.66 14.07 11.96
N VAL A 71 -13.11 14.80 10.97
CA VAL A 71 -11.83 15.49 11.14
C VAL A 71 -11.98 16.56 12.22
N PRO A 72 -11.25 16.48 13.34
CA PRO A 72 -11.43 17.42 14.43
C PRO A 72 -10.76 18.76 14.09
N THR A 73 -11.32 19.87 14.59
CA THR A 73 -10.63 21.18 14.50
C THR A 73 -9.45 21.27 15.47
N GLU A 74 -9.53 20.56 16.60
CA GLU A 74 -8.50 20.48 17.63
C GLU A 74 -8.55 19.11 18.33
N GLY A 75 -7.42 18.66 18.89
CA GLY A 75 -7.35 17.37 19.58
C GLY A 75 -7.48 16.17 18.63
N THR A 76 -8.08 15.09 19.12
CA THR A 76 -8.19 13.81 18.40
C THR A 76 -9.64 13.34 18.31
N SER A 77 -10.05 12.85 17.15
CA SER A 77 -11.27 12.05 16.98
C SER A 77 -10.91 10.61 16.63
N ARG A 78 -11.90 9.72 16.52
CA ARG A 78 -11.69 8.32 16.18
C ARG A 78 -12.73 7.83 15.18
N ILE A 79 -12.30 7.02 14.22
CA ILE A 79 -13.18 6.28 13.30
C ILE A 79 -13.62 4.98 13.97
N ASP A 80 -12.67 4.26 14.59
CA ASP A 80 -12.90 3.04 15.36
C ASP A 80 -12.03 2.99 16.63
N ALA A 81 -11.67 1.80 17.12
CA ALA A 81 -10.90 1.63 18.34
C ALA A 81 -9.44 2.10 18.22
N ASP A 82 -8.82 1.97 17.05
CA ASP A 82 -7.39 2.18 16.83
C ASP A 82 -7.08 3.14 15.65
N THR A 83 -8.09 3.60 14.93
CA THR A 83 -7.97 4.57 13.84
C THR A 83 -8.34 5.97 14.34
N LEU A 84 -7.33 6.71 14.81
CA LEU A 84 -7.51 8.09 15.30
C LEU A 84 -7.15 9.13 14.25
N MET A 85 -7.76 10.30 14.38
CA MET A 85 -7.55 11.43 13.48
C MET A 85 -7.20 12.70 14.27
N SER A 86 -6.19 13.42 13.80
CA SER A 86 -5.86 14.81 14.15
C SER A 86 -6.40 15.81 13.10
N PRO A 87 -6.29 17.13 13.34
CA PRO A 87 -6.78 18.15 12.41
C PRO A 87 -6.19 18.10 10.99
N LYS A 88 -5.01 17.48 10.82
CA LYS A 88 -4.34 17.35 9.52
C LYS A 88 -4.64 16.04 8.80
N SER A 89 -5.38 15.13 9.42
CA SER A 89 -5.69 13.81 8.85
C SER A 89 -6.47 13.89 7.55
N GLY A 90 -7.43 14.81 7.44
CA GLY A 90 -8.21 14.98 6.22
C GLY A 90 -7.34 15.38 5.03
N GLU A 91 -6.47 16.38 5.19
CA GLU A 91 -5.54 16.79 4.15
C GLU A 91 -4.49 15.70 3.85
N ALA A 92 -3.94 15.07 4.88
CA ALA A 92 -2.97 13.98 4.73
C ALA A 92 -3.56 12.80 3.93
N ALA A 93 -4.79 12.39 4.22
CA ALA A 93 -5.48 11.33 3.49
C ALA A 93 -5.76 11.71 2.03
N LEU A 94 -6.12 12.98 1.77
CA LEU A 94 -6.26 13.48 0.40
C LEU A 94 -4.93 13.47 -0.36
N ARG A 95 -3.81 13.81 0.29
CA ARG A 95 -2.48 13.70 -0.33
C ARG A 95 -2.09 12.26 -0.58
N ALA A 96 -2.38 11.34 0.36
CA ALA A 96 -2.09 9.92 0.19
C ALA A 96 -2.81 9.34 -1.04
N ALA A 97 -4.12 9.53 -1.15
CA ALA A 97 -4.88 9.13 -2.34
C ALA A 97 -4.41 9.87 -3.61
N GLY A 98 -4.08 11.17 -3.49
CA GLY A 98 -3.61 11.97 -4.61
C GLY A 98 -2.25 11.53 -5.15
N ALA A 99 -1.38 10.98 -4.29
CA ALA A 99 -0.10 10.40 -4.70
C ALA A 99 -0.30 9.17 -5.58
N LEU A 100 -1.23 8.28 -5.23
CA LEU A 100 -1.53 7.11 -6.05
C LEU A 100 -2.12 7.51 -7.40
N VAL A 101 -3.04 8.47 -7.42
CA VAL A 101 -3.61 9.01 -8.66
C VAL A 101 -2.52 9.57 -9.58
N ASP A 102 -1.64 10.43 -9.06
CA ASP A 102 -0.57 11.05 -9.85
C ASP A 102 0.52 10.05 -10.25
N ALA A 103 0.85 9.09 -9.39
CA ALA A 103 1.81 8.03 -9.69
C ALA A 103 1.30 7.10 -10.80
N VAL A 104 0.01 6.75 -10.76
CA VAL A 104 -0.66 5.98 -11.81
C VAL A 104 -0.66 6.78 -13.12
N ASP A 105 -1.00 8.07 -13.09
CA ASP A 105 -0.91 8.94 -14.27
C ASP A 105 0.51 8.92 -14.87
N ALA A 106 1.53 9.08 -14.02
CA ALA A 106 2.92 9.10 -14.43
C ALA A 106 3.37 7.80 -15.10
N VAL A 107 3.05 6.65 -14.50
CA VAL A 107 3.47 5.34 -14.99
C VAL A 107 2.67 4.92 -16.23
N MET A 108 1.37 5.18 -16.25
CA MET A 108 0.52 4.81 -17.40
C MET A 108 0.80 5.66 -18.64
N THR A 109 1.24 6.91 -18.47
CA THR A 109 1.64 7.80 -19.58
C THR A 109 3.11 7.67 -19.98
N GLY A 110 3.92 6.89 -19.24
CA GLY A 110 5.35 6.73 -19.47
C GLY A 110 6.20 7.93 -19.05
N ALA A 111 5.66 8.83 -18.22
CA ALA A 111 6.41 9.92 -17.61
C ALA A 111 7.35 9.43 -16.49
N ALA A 112 7.08 8.25 -15.93
CA ALA A 112 7.96 7.50 -15.05
C ALA A 112 7.90 6.01 -15.40
N ASP A 113 8.98 5.26 -15.13
CA ASP A 113 8.99 3.82 -15.32
C ASP A 113 8.26 3.11 -14.16
N ASN A 114 8.45 3.62 -12.94
CA ASN A 114 7.77 3.18 -11.73
C ASN A 114 7.70 4.31 -10.68
N ALA A 115 6.98 4.07 -9.59
CA ALA A 115 6.86 5.03 -8.49
C ALA A 115 6.76 4.38 -7.11
N PHE A 116 7.22 5.10 -6.08
CA PHE A 116 6.97 4.80 -4.67
C PHE A 116 6.32 6.00 -3.97
N CYS A 117 5.18 5.74 -3.33
CA CYS A 117 4.39 6.71 -2.58
C CYS A 117 4.61 6.54 -1.08
N ALA A 118 5.55 7.29 -0.51
CA ALA A 118 5.78 7.33 0.93
C ALA A 118 4.75 8.26 1.60
N MET A 119 3.54 7.74 1.81
CA MET A 119 2.40 8.51 2.30
C MET A 119 1.86 7.97 3.62
N ARG A 120 1.21 8.86 4.37
CA ARG A 120 0.46 8.54 5.59
C ARG A 120 -0.82 9.39 5.62
N PRO A 121 -1.96 8.89 6.13
CA PRO A 121 -2.18 7.53 6.67
C PRO A 121 -2.16 6.40 5.61
N PRO A 122 -2.02 5.12 6.02
CA PRO A 122 -2.12 3.96 5.13
C PRO A 122 -3.55 3.72 4.62
N GLY A 123 -3.76 2.70 3.77
CA GLY A 123 -5.02 2.49 3.06
C GLY A 123 -5.60 1.07 3.02
N HIS A 124 -4.79 0.00 3.01
CA HIS A 124 -5.25 -1.34 2.61
C HIS A 124 -6.36 -1.97 3.48
N HIS A 125 -6.54 -1.51 4.72
CA HIS A 125 -7.62 -1.95 5.61
C HIS A 125 -8.95 -1.20 5.43
N ALA A 126 -8.96 -0.04 4.77
CA ALA A 126 -10.17 0.74 4.61
C ALA A 126 -11.14 0.02 3.65
N GLU A 127 -12.23 -0.51 4.20
CA GLU A 127 -13.33 -1.12 3.47
C GLU A 127 -14.18 -0.04 2.77
N PRO A 128 -15.07 -0.40 1.82
CA PRO A 128 -15.89 0.58 1.11
C PRO A 128 -16.57 1.61 2.02
N THR A 129 -17.08 1.17 3.18
CA THR A 129 -17.88 1.99 4.10
C THR A 129 -17.32 2.07 5.53
N GLN A 130 -16.10 1.58 5.78
CA GLN A 130 -15.51 1.55 7.12
C GLN A 130 -14.00 1.77 7.06
N GLY A 131 -13.53 2.81 7.76
CA GLY A 131 -12.11 3.01 8.04
C GLY A 131 -11.72 2.22 9.29
N MET A 132 -10.58 1.54 9.25
CA MET A 132 -10.12 0.65 10.31
C MET A 132 -8.62 0.36 10.14
N GLY A 133 -7.96 -0.17 11.17
CA GLY A 133 -6.54 -0.54 11.09
C GLY A 133 -5.67 0.63 10.63
N PHE A 134 -5.92 1.81 11.19
CA PHE A 134 -5.25 3.08 10.87
C PHE A 134 -5.59 3.67 9.50
N CYS A 135 -6.38 2.98 8.67
CA CYS A 135 -6.67 3.35 7.30
C CYS A 135 -7.97 4.17 7.21
N LEU A 136 -7.90 5.34 6.58
CA LEU A 136 -9.05 6.24 6.40
C LEU A 136 -9.73 6.02 5.04
N PHE A 137 -8.91 5.94 3.99
CA PHE A 137 -9.35 5.67 2.61
C PHE A 137 -8.37 4.70 1.98
N ASN A 138 -8.86 3.83 1.11
CA ASN A 138 -8.05 2.83 0.45
C ASN A 138 -7.32 3.43 -0.76
N SER A 139 -6.14 4.02 -0.51
CA SER A 139 -5.36 4.72 -1.53
C SER A 139 -4.96 3.80 -2.70
N VAL A 140 -4.60 2.54 -2.44
CA VAL A 140 -4.22 1.60 -3.50
C VAL A 140 -5.40 1.22 -4.39
N ALA A 141 -6.59 1.00 -3.81
CA ALA A 141 -7.80 0.70 -4.57
C ALA A 141 -8.28 1.92 -5.38
N ILE A 142 -8.14 3.14 -4.84
CA ILE A 142 -8.38 4.39 -5.58
C ILE A 142 -7.44 4.47 -6.79
N GLY A 143 -6.15 4.16 -6.62
CA GLY A 143 -5.19 4.10 -7.73
C GLY A 143 -5.56 3.05 -8.78
N ALA A 144 -6.05 1.89 -8.36
CA ALA A 144 -6.47 0.82 -9.26
C ALA A 144 -7.66 1.23 -10.13
N GLU A 145 -8.71 1.78 -9.52
CA GLU A 145 -9.87 2.27 -10.26
C GLU A 145 -9.53 3.49 -11.12
N HIS A 146 -8.65 4.38 -10.66
CA HIS A 146 -8.18 5.49 -11.48
C HIS A 146 -7.46 5.01 -12.74
N ALA A 147 -6.62 3.97 -12.64
CA ALA A 147 -5.97 3.37 -13.81
C ALA A 147 -7.00 2.83 -14.82
N ARG A 148 -8.09 2.20 -14.35
CA ARG A 148 -9.16 1.70 -15.22
C ARG A 148 -9.93 2.83 -15.89
N GLN A 149 -10.34 3.84 -15.12
CA GLN A 149 -11.25 4.88 -15.60
C GLN A 149 -10.56 5.98 -16.40
N ALA A 150 -9.35 6.39 -16.01
CA ALA A 150 -8.61 7.47 -16.67
C ALA A 150 -7.70 6.97 -17.80
N HIS A 151 -7.14 5.76 -17.67
CA HIS A 151 -6.15 5.21 -18.61
C HIS A 151 -6.61 3.98 -19.37
N GLY A 152 -7.81 3.48 -19.10
CA GLY A 152 -8.38 2.33 -19.80
C GLY A 152 -7.67 1.00 -19.50
N ALA A 153 -6.98 0.89 -18.35
CA ALA A 153 -6.45 -0.40 -17.91
C ALA A 153 -7.62 -1.40 -17.75
N GLU A 154 -7.54 -2.56 -18.38
CA GLU A 154 -8.58 -3.58 -18.26
C GLU A 154 -8.37 -4.45 -17.03
N ARG A 155 -7.10 -4.69 -16.68
CA ARG A 155 -6.68 -5.56 -15.57
C ARG A 155 -5.65 -4.87 -14.69
N VAL A 156 -5.96 -4.65 -13.42
CA VAL A 156 -5.00 -4.10 -12.45
C VAL A 156 -4.82 -5.09 -11.31
N ALA A 157 -3.57 -5.40 -10.96
CA ALA A 157 -3.26 -6.31 -9.87
C ALA A 157 -2.63 -5.56 -8.70
N VAL A 158 -3.12 -5.80 -7.49
CA VAL A 158 -2.50 -5.36 -6.23
C VAL A 158 -1.80 -6.56 -5.59
N MET A 159 -0.51 -6.42 -5.31
CA MET A 159 0.21 -7.31 -4.41
C MET A 159 0.39 -6.63 -3.05
N ASP A 160 -0.07 -7.27 -2.00
CA ASP A 160 0.02 -6.78 -0.63
C ASP A 160 0.90 -7.71 0.22
N PHE A 161 2.09 -7.21 0.60
CA PHE A 161 3.01 -7.91 1.49
C PHE A 161 3.14 -7.23 2.86
N ASP A 162 2.21 -6.32 3.20
CA ASP A 162 1.96 -5.97 4.59
C ASP A 162 1.63 -7.23 5.40
N VAL A 163 2.07 -7.27 6.66
CA VAL A 163 1.87 -8.46 7.50
C VAL A 163 0.40 -8.68 7.85
N HIS A 164 -0.40 -7.63 7.82
CA HIS A 164 -1.84 -7.71 8.06
C HIS A 164 -2.57 -7.91 6.73
N HIS A 165 -3.63 -8.70 6.77
CA HIS A 165 -4.45 -8.91 5.58
C HIS A 165 -5.14 -7.59 5.18
N GLY A 166 -4.87 -7.10 3.96
CA GLY A 166 -5.55 -5.97 3.31
C GLY A 166 -7.02 -6.23 2.97
N ASN A 167 -7.84 -6.45 4.01
CA ASN A 167 -9.27 -6.77 3.91
C ASN A 167 -10.07 -5.71 3.14
N GLY A 168 -9.68 -4.44 3.22
CA GLY A 168 -10.33 -3.35 2.50
C GLY A 168 -10.20 -3.53 0.98
N THR A 169 -8.97 -3.78 0.53
CA THR A 169 -8.68 -4.02 -0.89
C THR A 169 -9.38 -5.28 -1.39
N GLN A 170 -9.31 -6.38 -0.61
CA GLN A 170 -10.04 -7.61 -0.94
C GLN A 170 -11.55 -7.37 -1.08
N ALA A 171 -12.17 -6.65 -0.15
CA ALA A 171 -13.60 -6.38 -0.17
C ALA A 171 -14.02 -5.57 -1.40
N MET A 172 -13.23 -4.57 -1.78
CA MET A 172 -13.46 -3.76 -2.99
C MET A 172 -13.31 -4.58 -4.27
N PHE A 173 -12.38 -5.53 -4.29
CA PHE A 173 -12.06 -6.28 -5.51
C PHE A 173 -12.93 -7.54 -5.65
N TRP A 174 -13.62 -7.97 -4.59
CA TRP A 174 -14.33 -9.26 -4.54
C TRP A 174 -15.24 -9.55 -5.74
N ASN A 175 -15.98 -8.55 -6.23
CA ASN A 175 -16.93 -8.70 -7.34
C ASN A 175 -16.41 -8.11 -8.67
N GLU A 176 -15.16 -7.64 -8.72
CA GLU A 176 -14.61 -6.90 -9.85
C GLU A 176 -13.61 -7.75 -10.65
N PRO A 177 -14.02 -8.36 -11.80
CA PRO A 177 -13.16 -9.27 -12.54
C PRO A 177 -11.95 -8.62 -13.21
N GLY A 178 -11.95 -7.28 -13.36
CA GLY A 178 -10.83 -6.49 -13.86
C GLY A 178 -9.82 -6.10 -12.77
N LEU A 179 -10.06 -6.49 -11.52
CA LEU A 179 -9.18 -6.20 -10.39
C LEU A 179 -8.75 -7.50 -9.72
N PHE A 180 -7.45 -7.61 -9.44
CA PHE A 180 -6.86 -8.78 -8.79
C PHE A 180 -6.16 -8.36 -7.51
N TYR A 181 -6.35 -9.13 -6.44
CA TYR A 181 -5.67 -8.90 -5.17
C TYR A 181 -4.96 -10.18 -4.74
N ALA A 182 -3.68 -10.07 -4.44
CA ALA A 182 -2.90 -11.12 -3.83
C ALA A 182 -2.28 -10.61 -2.53
N SER A 183 -2.19 -11.48 -1.54
CA SER A 183 -1.59 -11.13 -0.27
C SER A 183 -0.82 -12.26 0.36
N THR A 184 0.34 -11.93 0.92
CA THR A 184 0.98 -12.71 1.97
C THR A 184 0.79 -11.98 3.28
N HIS A 185 0.16 -12.60 4.27
CA HIS A 185 -0.10 -11.98 5.57
C HIS A 185 0.00 -13.04 6.65
N GLN A 186 0.20 -12.61 7.89
CA GLN A 186 0.17 -13.52 9.02
C GLN A 186 -1.26 -14.00 9.30
N TRP A 187 -1.42 -15.30 9.52
CA TRP A 187 -2.67 -15.90 9.97
C TRP A 187 -2.42 -16.93 11.08
N PRO A 188 -3.18 -16.88 12.19
CA PRO A 188 -4.16 -15.84 12.56
C PRO A 188 -3.46 -14.53 13.03
N LEU A 189 -4.00 -13.38 12.63
CA LEU A 189 -3.67 -12.03 13.11
C LEU A 189 -4.87 -11.10 12.85
N TYR A 190 -4.85 -9.87 13.37
CA TYR A 190 -5.75 -8.81 12.88
C TYR A 190 -5.67 -8.72 11.35
N PRO A 191 -6.80 -8.54 10.63
CA PRO A 191 -8.17 -8.32 11.12
C PRO A 191 -9.00 -9.59 11.34
N GLY A 192 -8.40 -10.79 11.23
CA GLY A 192 -9.12 -12.06 11.37
C GLY A 192 -9.84 -12.51 10.09
N THR A 193 -9.42 -11.99 8.93
CA THR A 193 -9.85 -12.42 7.58
C THR A 193 -8.63 -12.80 6.71
N GLY A 194 -8.85 -13.21 5.46
CA GLY A 194 -7.76 -13.57 4.54
C GLY A 194 -7.54 -15.09 4.43
N ASP A 195 -8.55 -15.90 4.70
CA ASP A 195 -8.42 -17.36 4.55
C ASP A 195 -8.06 -17.70 3.09
N LYS A 196 -7.19 -18.70 2.90
CA LYS A 196 -6.75 -19.16 1.56
C LYS A 196 -7.89 -19.60 0.64
N ASN A 197 -9.07 -19.91 1.18
CA ASN A 197 -10.26 -20.29 0.41
C ASN A 197 -11.14 -19.09 0.00
N GLU A 198 -10.80 -17.88 0.44
CA GLU A 198 -11.43 -16.64 -0.02
C GLU A 198 -10.88 -16.28 -1.40
N THR A 199 -11.54 -16.75 -2.47
CA THR A 199 -11.02 -16.62 -3.85
C THR A 199 -11.68 -15.51 -4.68
N GLY A 200 -12.56 -14.70 -4.09
CA GLY A 200 -13.37 -13.73 -4.83
C GLY A 200 -14.45 -14.37 -5.68
N ALA A 201 -15.39 -13.57 -6.19
CA ALA A 201 -16.49 -14.04 -7.02
C ALA A 201 -16.04 -14.54 -8.41
N HIS A 202 -14.85 -14.10 -8.86
CA HIS A 202 -14.32 -14.40 -10.19
C HIS A 202 -12.98 -15.15 -10.15
N GLY A 203 -12.57 -15.68 -9.00
CA GLY A 203 -11.24 -16.28 -8.84
C GLY A 203 -10.11 -15.25 -8.84
N ASN A 204 -10.41 -14.01 -8.45
CA ASN A 204 -9.54 -12.84 -8.55
C ASN A 204 -8.89 -12.42 -7.21
N ILE A 205 -9.00 -13.27 -6.19
CA ILE A 205 -8.35 -13.10 -4.90
C ILE A 205 -7.42 -14.30 -4.65
N ALA A 206 -6.17 -14.03 -4.26
CA ALA A 206 -5.17 -15.04 -3.95
C ALA A 206 -4.49 -14.75 -2.60
N ASN A 207 -5.06 -15.32 -1.53
CA ASN A 207 -4.47 -15.26 -0.19
C ASN A 207 -3.48 -16.40 0.04
N ALA A 208 -2.26 -16.04 0.46
CA ALA A 208 -1.19 -16.96 0.83
C ALA A 208 -0.79 -16.73 2.30
N PRO A 209 -1.65 -17.13 3.26
CA PRO A 209 -1.43 -16.88 4.69
C PRO A 209 -0.19 -17.61 5.22
N LEU A 210 0.54 -16.93 6.11
CA LEU A 210 1.77 -17.40 6.76
C LEU A 210 1.54 -17.57 8.25
N TRP A 211 2.09 -18.64 8.84
CA TRP A 211 1.98 -18.87 10.28
C TRP A 211 2.90 -17.93 11.07
N PRO A 212 2.56 -17.60 12.34
CA PRO A 212 3.47 -16.91 13.24
C PRO A 212 4.86 -17.57 13.27
N GLY A 213 5.91 -16.78 13.17
CA GLY A 213 7.30 -17.24 13.11
C GLY A 213 7.79 -17.66 11.72
N ALA A 214 6.94 -17.65 10.69
CA ALA A 214 7.35 -17.89 9.32
C ALA A 214 8.39 -16.84 8.87
N GLY A 215 9.42 -17.31 8.18
CA GLY A 215 10.57 -16.50 7.76
C GLY A 215 10.71 -16.42 6.24
N SER A 216 11.90 -16.05 5.79
CA SER A 216 12.24 -15.84 4.37
C SER A 216 11.82 -17.02 3.48
N ASP A 217 12.10 -18.26 3.87
CA ASP A 217 11.80 -19.43 3.03
C ASP A 217 10.30 -19.65 2.82
N ASP A 218 9.50 -19.48 3.87
CA ASP A 218 8.04 -19.61 3.82
C ASP A 218 7.42 -18.51 2.95
N PHE A 219 7.83 -17.25 3.18
CA PHE A 219 7.37 -16.11 2.42
C PHE A 219 7.72 -16.22 0.94
N ARG A 220 8.96 -16.55 0.61
CA ARG A 220 9.38 -16.72 -0.79
C ARG A 220 8.67 -17.91 -1.45
N THR A 221 8.35 -18.95 -0.70
CA THR A 221 7.55 -20.08 -1.20
C THR A 221 6.11 -19.66 -1.48
N ALA A 222 5.46 -18.93 -0.56
CA ALA A 222 4.14 -18.36 -0.79
C ALA A 222 4.09 -17.46 -2.04
N MET A 223 5.13 -16.62 -2.21
CA MET A 223 5.28 -15.76 -3.38
C MET A 223 5.43 -16.56 -4.68
N ARG A 224 6.37 -17.51 -4.74
CA ARG A 224 6.67 -18.29 -5.96
C ARG A 224 5.56 -19.27 -6.35
N ASP A 225 4.91 -19.88 -5.36
CA ASP A 225 4.02 -21.02 -5.62
C ASP A 225 2.55 -20.60 -5.74
N VAL A 226 2.18 -19.46 -5.15
CA VAL A 226 0.79 -18.96 -5.14
C VAL A 226 0.67 -17.60 -5.82
N VAL A 227 1.33 -16.58 -5.28
CA VAL A 227 1.11 -15.18 -5.67
C VAL A 227 1.55 -14.90 -7.11
N LEU A 228 2.83 -15.08 -7.42
CA LEU A 228 3.41 -14.72 -8.71
C LEU A 228 2.77 -15.49 -9.87
N PRO A 229 2.49 -16.81 -9.77
CA PRO A 229 1.76 -17.54 -10.80
C PRO A 229 0.33 -17.00 -11.02
N ALA A 230 -0.38 -16.68 -9.94
CA ALA A 230 -1.75 -16.18 -10.04
C ALA A 230 -1.81 -14.79 -10.68
N MET A 231 -0.93 -13.88 -10.26
CA MET A 231 -0.79 -12.55 -10.88
C MET A 231 -0.40 -12.65 -12.35
N LYS A 232 0.55 -13.54 -12.69
CA LYS A 232 0.94 -13.78 -14.08
C LYS A 232 -0.21 -14.30 -14.94
N ASN A 233 -1.00 -15.22 -14.41
CA ASN A 233 -2.17 -15.77 -15.10
C ASN A 233 -3.28 -14.72 -15.29
N PHE A 234 -3.45 -13.82 -14.32
CA PHE A 234 -4.34 -12.68 -14.44
C PHE A 234 -3.90 -11.71 -15.57
N GLY A 235 -2.59 -11.56 -15.78
CA GLY A 235 -2.02 -10.78 -16.88
C GLY A 235 -2.37 -9.29 -16.79
N PRO A 236 -1.98 -8.60 -15.70
CA PRO A 236 -2.34 -7.20 -15.47
C PRO A 236 -1.70 -6.25 -16.48
N ASP A 237 -2.35 -5.10 -16.67
CA ASP A 237 -1.83 -3.94 -17.40
C ASP A 237 -1.05 -2.99 -16.48
N LEU A 238 -1.19 -3.14 -15.16
CA LEU A 238 -0.50 -2.38 -14.12
C LEU A 238 -0.40 -3.23 -12.84
N ILE A 239 0.78 -3.21 -12.21
CA ILE A 239 0.97 -3.79 -10.88
C ILE A 239 1.04 -2.66 -9.85
N LEU A 240 0.21 -2.77 -8.83
CA LEU A 240 0.25 -1.94 -7.63
C LEU A 240 0.81 -2.75 -6.46
N ILE A 241 1.55 -2.11 -5.58
CA ILE A 241 2.13 -2.75 -4.39
C ILE A 241 1.66 -2.01 -3.14
N SER A 242 0.95 -2.72 -2.26
CA SER A 242 0.73 -2.31 -0.87
C SER A 242 1.95 -2.74 -0.08
N ALA A 243 2.89 -1.81 0.10
CA ALA A 243 4.20 -2.05 0.68
C ALA A 243 4.22 -1.74 2.18
N GLY A 244 3.74 -2.71 2.96
CA GLY A 244 3.95 -2.76 4.40
C GLY A 244 5.27 -3.44 4.75
N PHE A 245 5.98 -2.90 5.74
CA PHE A 245 7.28 -3.43 6.19
C PHE A 245 7.22 -4.03 7.61
N ASP A 246 6.03 -4.31 8.12
CA ASP A 246 5.75 -4.87 9.44
C ASP A 246 5.84 -6.41 9.51
N ALA A 247 6.06 -7.08 8.38
CA ALA A 247 6.45 -8.49 8.38
C ALA A 247 7.92 -8.70 8.81
N HIS A 248 8.68 -7.62 8.97
CA HIS A 248 10.06 -7.68 9.41
C HIS A 248 10.15 -8.22 10.85
N ARG A 249 11.12 -9.09 11.13
CA ARG A 249 11.36 -9.72 12.45
C ARG A 249 11.53 -8.78 13.67
N ARG A 250 11.67 -7.48 13.42
CA ARG A 250 11.87 -6.45 14.45
C ARG A 250 10.56 -5.74 14.78
N ASP A 251 9.55 -5.90 13.94
CA ASP A 251 8.30 -5.19 14.07
C ASP A 251 7.53 -5.63 15.32
N PRO A 252 6.95 -4.69 16.10
CA PRO A 252 6.24 -5.03 17.31
C PRO A 252 4.81 -5.55 17.08
N LEU A 253 4.21 -5.37 15.89
CA LEU A 253 2.79 -5.64 15.68
C LEU A 253 2.47 -7.03 15.13
N ALA A 254 3.48 -7.80 14.71
CA ALA A 254 3.31 -9.15 14.19
C ALA A 254 4.43 -10.10 14.66
N GLN A 255 4.38 -11.35 14.20
CA GLN A 255 5.34 -12.40 14.56
C GLN A 255 6.02 -13.04 13.34
N LEU A 256 5.85 -12.50 12.12
CA LEU A 256 6.67 -12.93 10.99
C LEU A 256 8.13 -12.52 11.22
N SER A 257 9.02 -13.27 10.58
CA SER A 257 10.47 -13.13 10.76
C SER A 257 11.17 -12.81 9.44
N LEU A 258 10.60 -11.91 8.63
CA LEU A 258 11.26 -11.46 7.40
C LEU A 258 12.45 -10.56 7.72
N GLU A 259 13.40 -10.55 6.80
CA GLU A 259 14.56 -9.65 6.83
C GLU A 259 14.41 -8.60 5.72
N THR A 260 15.23 -7.53 5.80
CA THR A 260 15.23 -6.44 4.81
C THR A 260 15.38 -6.96 3.37
N GLU A 261 16.20 -7.98 3.16
CA GLU A 261 16.47 -8.59 1.86
C GLU A 261 15.25 -9.31 1.25
N ASP A 262 14.26 -9.70 2.06
CA ASP A 262 13.04 -10.34 1.56
C ASP A 262 12.13 -9.33 0.86
N PHE A 263 12.04 -8.10 1.36
CA PHE A 263 11.32 -7.02 0.71
C PHE A 263 11.99 -6.62 -0.61
N ALA A 264 13.33 -6.52 -0.63
CA ALA A 264 14.10 -6.29 -1.85
C ALA A 264 13.85 -7.41 -2.89
N TRP A 265 13.92 -8.66 -2.47
CA TRP A 265 13.66 -9.82 -3.32
C TRP A 265 12.23 -9.82 -3.88
N ALA A 266 11.22 -9.55 -3.05
CA ALA A 266 9.82 -9.51 -3.50
C ALA A 266 9.61 -8.39 -4.54
N THR A 267 10.26 -7.24 -4.33
CA THR A 267 10.22 -6.10 -5.26
C THR A 267 10.83 -6.45 -6.61
N ASP A 268 11.97 -7.15 -6.62
CA ASP A 268 12.65 -7.59 -7.85
C ASP A 268 11.80 -8.61 -8.63
N GLU A 269 11.19 -9.57 -7.94
CA GLU A 269 10.26 -10.52 -8.58
C GLU A 269 9.02 -9.84 -9.17
N LEU A 270 8.44 -8.86 -8.46
CA LEU A 270 7.30 -8.08 -8.96
C LEU A 270 7.70 -7.20 -10.15
N ARG A 271 8.90 -6.60 -10.14
CA ARG A 271 9.45 -5.86 -11.28
C ARG A 271 9.64 -6.75 -12.51
N ARG A 272 10.24 -7.92 -12.34
CA ARG A 272 10.41 -8.90 -13.44
C ARG A 272 9.08 -9.37 -13.99
N LEU A 273 8.11 -9.61 -13.11
CA LEU A 273 6.74 -9.94 -13.53
C LEU A 273 6.15 -8.77 -14.33
N ALA A 274 6.27 -7.53 -13.84
CA ALA A 274 5.78 -6.35 -14.52
C ALA A 274 6.42 -6.16 -15.91
N GLU A 275 7.73 -6.34 -16.02
CA GLU A 275 8.45 -6.32 -17.30
C GLU A 275 7.88 -7.36 -18.29
N ALA A 276 7.51 -8.54 -17.79
CA ALA A 276 6.97 -9.63 -18.61
C ALA A 276 5.50 -9.44 -19.03
N VAL A 277 4.66 -8.76 -18.24
CA VAL A 277 3.20 -8.72 -18.46
C VAL A 277 2.62 -7.33 -18.71
N CYS A 278 3.21 -6.28 -18.12
CA CYS A 278 2.72 -4.90 -18.22
C CYS A 278 3.81 -3.90 -18.61
N GLY A 279 4.86 -4.33 -19.32
CA GLY A 279 5.92 -3.43 -19.81
C GLY A 279 6.65 -2.68 -18.70
N GLY A 280 6.77 -3.27 -17.51
CA GLY A 280 7.50 -2.72 -16.37
C GLY A 280 6.71 -1.77 -15.47
N ARG A 281 5.41 -1.54 -15.75
CA ARG A 281 4.58 -0.58 -15.01
C ARG A 281 4.29 -1.05 -13.58
N VAL A 282 4.91 -0.37 -12.61
CA VAL A 282 4.75 -0.62 -11.16
C VAL A 282 4.52 0.68 -10.41
N VAL A 283 3.53 0.70 -9.52
CA VAL A 283 3.37 1.77 -8.51
C VAL A 283 3.28 1.13 -7.13
N SER A 284 4.10 1.59 -6.20
CA SER A 284 4.12 1.10 -4.82
C SER A 284 3.67 2.20 -3.86
N THR A 285 2.96 1.83 -2.79
CA THR A 285 2.57 2.75 -1.72
C THR A 285 2.90 2.18 -0.36
N LEU A 286 3.35 3.03 0.55
CA LEU A 286 3.60 2.67 1.93
C LEU A 286 2.28 2.29 2.64
N GLU A 287 2.29 1.16 3.35
CA GLU A 287 1.23 0.74 4.27
C GLU A 287 1.75 0.74 5.72
N GLY A 288 1.93 -0.43 6.34
CA GLY A 288 2.44 -0.64 7.70
C GLY A 288 3.97 -0.64 7.85
N GLY A 289 4.46 -1.07 9.01
CA GLY A 289 5.87 -1.06 9.42
C GLY A 289 6.16 -0.06 10.53
N TYR A 290 6.49 -0.55 11.72
CA TYR A 290 6.41 0.18 12.99
C TYR A 290 7.69 0.11 13.83
N ASP A 291 8.63 -0.80 13.57
CA ASP A 291 10.02 -0.63 14.01
C ASP A 291 10.74 0.34 13.06
N LEU A 292 11.09 1.53 13.55
CA LEU A 292 11.62 2.61 12.70
C LEU A 292 12.91 2.21 11.95
N LYS A 293 13.80 1.44 12.59
CA LYS A 293 15.04 0.99 11.95
C LYS A 293 14.74 0.03 10.80
N ALA A 294 13.94 -1.00 11.06
CA ALA A 294 13.52 -1.97 10.05
C ALA A 294 12.73 -1.31 8.92
N LEU A 295 11.83 -0.38 9.24
CA LEU A 295 11.07 0.40 8.27
C LEU A 295 12.00 1.16 7.32
N GLY A 296 12.96 1.91 7.87
CA GLY A 296 13.92 2.68 7.07
C GLY A 296 14.77 1.79 6.16
N GLU A 297 15.33 0.71 6.72
CA GLU A 297 16.16 -0.25 5.99
C GLU A 297 15.38 -0.97 4.88
N SER A 298 14.15 -1.41 5.17
CA SER A 298 13.29 -2.12 4.22
C SER A 298 12.76 -1.21 3.11
N ALA A 299 12.36 0.03 3.44
CA ALA A 299 11.94 1.01 2.45
C ALA A 299 13.10 1.41 1.52
N ALA A 300 14.31 1.60 2.05
CA ALA A 300 15.50 1.82 1.23
C ALA A 300 15.80 0.67 0.29
N ALA A 301 15.72 -0.57 0.79
CA ALA A 301 15.98 -1.75 -0.02
C ALA A 301 14.92 -1.92 -1.12
N HIS A 302 13.64 -1.70 -0.81
CA HIS A 302 12.54 -1.66 -1.78
C HIS A 302 12.78 -0.60 -2.87
N VAL A 303 13.05 0.64 -2.48
CA VAL A 303 13.26 1.76 -3.42
C VAL A 303 14.55 1.58 -4.24
N GLY A 304 15.61 1.06 -3.65
CA GLY A 304 16.86 0.75 -4.36
C GLY A 304 16.60 -0.25 -5.50
N VAL A 305 15.78 -1.28 -5.26
CA VAL A 305 15.36 -2.20 -6.31
C VAL A 305 14.46 -1.53 -7.35
N LEU A 306 13.62 -0.56 -6.99
CA LEU A 306 12.82 0.19 -7.97
C LEU A 306 13.66 1.08 -8.90
N MET A 307 14.76 1.64 -8.40
CA MET A 307 15.68 2.48 -9.20
C MET A 307 16.49 1.68 -10.23
N GLY A 308 16.70 0.38 -9.99
CA GLY A 308 17.42 -0.54 -10.88
C GLY A 308 18.90 -0.61 -10.59
#